data_AF-A0A519XWA1-F1
#
_entry.id   AF-A0A519XWA1-F1
#
_cell.length_a   1.000
_cell.length_b   1.000
_cell.length_c   1.000
_cell.angle_alpha   90.00
_cell.angle_beta   90.00
_cell.angle_gamma   90.00
#
_symmetry.space_group_name_H-M   'P 1'
#
loop_
_entity.id
_entity.type
_entity.pdbx_description
1 polymer ?
#
loop_
_entity_poly.entity_id
_entity_poly.type
_entity_poly.pdbx_seq_one_letter_code
_entity_poly.pdbx_strand_id
1 'polypeptide(L)' 'MPILYWLRNDLRLHDNAVLAALPPATAALLPVYCFDPAAFGPDAYLGLPKVGPNAAGSKQY' A
#
# COMPACT_ATOMS: atom_id res chain seq x y z
N MET A 1 7.91 19.80 9.04
CA MET A 1 6.54 19.26 9.22
C MET A 1 6.55 17.75 8.96
N PRO A 2 6.03 16.89 9.86
CA PRO A 2 5.95 15.45 9.62
C PRO A 2 4.78 15.12 8.67
N ILE A 3 4.95 14.12 7.81
CA ILE A 3 3.95 13.66 6.85
C ILE A 3 3.71 12.16 7.03
N LEU A 4 2.44 11.75 7.11
CA LEU A 4 2.02 10.36 7.01
C LEU A 4 1.91 9.99 5.53
N TYR A 5 2.63 8.96 5.10
CA TYR A 5 2.58 8.50 3.72
C TYR A 5 1.90 7.14 3.62
N TRP A 6 0.65 7.13 3.14
CA TRP A 6 -0.13 5.91 3.01
C TRP A 6 0.17 5.18 1.70
N LEU A 7 0.94 4.10 1.83
CA LEU A 7 1.25 3.18 0.74
C LEU A 7 0.07 2.25 0.47
N ARG A 8 -0.19 1.98 -0.81
CA ARG A 8 -1.20 1.01 -1.26
C ARG A 8 -0.58 0.06 -2.29
N ASN A 9 -0.97 0.16 -3.55
CA ASN A 9 -0.43 -0.70 -4.61
C ASN A 9 0.86 -0.12 -5.24
N ASP A 10 1.46 0.89 -4.60
CA ASP A 10 2.62 1.66 -5.03
C ASP A 10 3.80 1.48 -4.07
N LEU A 11 4.05 0.23 -3.64
CA LEU A 11 5.17 -0.17 -2.77
C LEU A 11 6.53 -0.05 -3.48
N ARG A 12 6.86 1.18 -3.90
CA ARG A 12 8.09 1.51 -4.62
C ARG A 12 8.60 2.89 -4.20
N LEU A 13 9.91 3.00 -4.11
CA LEU A 13 10.59 4.27 -3.88
C LEU A 13 10.88 5.00 -5.18
N HIS A 14 11.31 4.26 -6.20
CA HIS A 14 11.60 4.80 -7.52
C HIS A 14 10.31 5.15 -8.26
N ASP A 15 10.35 6.24 -9.02
CA ASP A 15 9.23 6.70 -9.86
C ASP A 15 7.89 6.75 -9.10
N ASN A 16 7.95 7.33 -7.91
CA ASN A 16 6.80 7.56 -7.06
C ASN A 16 6.48 9.06 -7.04
N ALA A 17 5.41 9.44 -7.74
CA ALA A 17 5.02 10.84 -7.89
C ALA A 17 4.73 11.53 -6.55
N VAL A 18 4.26 10.80 -5.53
CA VAL A 18 4.00 11.37 -4.20
C VAL A 18 5.32 11.71 -3.51
N LEU A 19 6.31 10.82 -3.57
CA LEU A 19 7.64 11.08 -3.01
C LEU A 19 8.34 12.22 -3.76
N ALA A 20 8.19 12.28 -5.09
CA ALA A 20 8.76 13.36 -5.91
C ALA A 20 8.11 14.73 -5.64
N ALA A 21 6.84 14.75 -5.20
CA ALA A 21 6.08 15.97 -4.93
C ALA A 21 6.11 16.40 -3.45
N LEU A 22 6.97 15.82 -2.62
CA LEU A 22 7.04 16.18 -1.20
C LEU A 22 7.37 17.66 -1.00
N PRO A 23 6.67 18.37 -0.09
CA PRO A 23 7.00 19.75 0.23
C PRO A 23 8.46 19.89 0.71
N PRO A 24 9.20 20.94 0.32
CA PRO A 24 10.58 21.14 0.77
C PRO A 24 10.74 21.23 2.30
N ALA A 25 9.69 21.68 3.01
CA ALA A 25 9.66 21.78 4.48
C ALA A 25 9.31 20.45 5.20
N THR A 26 9.23 19.35 4.46
CA THR A 26 9.00 18.01 5.04
C THR A 26 10.21 17.64 5.89
N ALA A 27 9.99 17.44 7.20
CA ALA A 27 11.05 17.14 8.15
C ALA A 27 11.17 15.65 8.44
N ALA A 28 10.08 14.90 8.27
CA ALA A 28 10.01 13.46 8.48
C ALA A 28 8.85 12.88 7.68
N LEU A 29 9.00 11.61 7.27
CA LEU A 29 7.99 10.83 6.59
C LEU A 29 7.72 9.55 7.39
N LEU A 30 6.45 9.25 7.65
CA LEU A 30 6.01 7.98 8.24
C LEU A 30 5.26 7.16 7.17
N PRO A 31 5.95 6.27 6.45
CA PRO A 31 5.28 5.37 5.51
C PRO A 31 4.45 4.32 6.27
N VAL A 32 3.19 4.14 5.86
CA VAL A 32 2.26 3.18 6.44
C VAL A 32 1.60 2.39 5.33
N TYR A 33 1.62 1.06 5.47
CA TYR A 33 0.81 0.15 4.68
C TYR A 33 -0.13 -0.61 5.61
N CYS A 34 -1.41 -0.70 5.24
CA CYS A 34 -2.41 -1.42 6.02
C CYS A 34 -2.83 -2.69 5.29
N PHE A 35 -2.63 -3.85 5.93
CA PHE A 35 -3.22 -5.10 5.48
C PHE A 35 -4.73 -5.08 5.77
N ASP A 36 -5.52 -4.76 4.75
CA ASP A 36 -6.99 -4.74 4.85
C ASP A 36 -7.55 -6.17 4.78
N PRO A 37 -8.16 -6.71 5.87
CA PRO A 37 -8.72 -8.06 5.87
C PRO A 37 -9.79 -8.26 4.78
N ALA A 38 -10.53 -7.21 4.40
CA ALA A 38 -11.53 -7.29 3.34
C ALA A 38 -10.91 -7.47 1.95
N ALA A 39 -9.65 -7.05 1.77
CA ALA A 39 -8.91 -7.23 0.53
C ALA A 39 -8.38 -8.67 0.36
N PHE A 40 -8.18 -9.41 1.45
CA PHE A 40 -7.69 -10.80 1.43
C PHE A 40 -8.80 -11.84 1.65
N GLY A 41 -9.99 -11.41 2.07
CA GLY A 41 -11.17 -12.28 2.19
C GLY A 41 -11.84 -12.63 0.84
N PRO A 42 -12.84 -13.50 0.86
CA PRO A 42 -13.60 -13.85 -0.33
C PRO A 42 -14.38 -12.64 -0.89
N ASP A 43 -14.69 -12.68 -2.18
CA ASP A 43 -15.61 -11.76 -2.79
C ASP A 43 -17.05 -12.00 -2.31
N ALA A 44 -17.81 -10.91 -2.19
CA ALA A 44 -19.13 -10.94 -1.58
C ALA A 44 -20.20 -11.58 -2.49
N TYR A 45 -19.91 -11.77 -3.78
CA TYR A 45 -20.90 -12.21 -4.78
C TYR A 45 -20.77 -13.69 -5.11
N LEU A 46 -19.55 -14.18 -5.33
CA LEU A 46 -19.25 -15.58 -5.69
C LEU A 46 -18.59 -16.37 -4.56
N GLY A 47 -18.11 -15.69 -3.52
CA GLY A 47 -17.37 -16.34 -2.43
C GLY A 47 -15.97 -16.81 -2.84
N LEU A 48 -15.45 -16.38 -3.97
CA LEU A 48 -14.14 -16.77 -4.48
C LEU A 48 -13.03 -15.93 -3.82
N PRO A 49 -11.81 -16.47 -3.71
CA PRO A 49 -10.68 -15.71 -3.20
C PRO A 49 -10.40 -14.47 -4.07
N LYS A 50 -10.38 -13.27 -3.46
CA LYS A 50 -10.00 -12.03 -4.16
C LYS A 50 -8.52 -12.00 -4.55
N VAL A 51 -7.70 -12.75 -3.82
CA VAL A 51 -6.25 -12.77 -3.95
C VAL A 51 -5.83 -14.20 -4.30
N GLY A 52 -5.11 -14.35 -5.41
CA GLY A 52 -4.57 -15.63 -5.81
C GLY A 52 -3.50 -16.14 -4.82
N PRO A 53 -3.22 -17.46 -4.80
CA PRO A 53 -2.34 -18.08 -3.82
C PRO A 53 -0.91 -17.48 -3.79
N ASN A 54 -0.42 -17.00 -4.94
CA ASN A 54 0.93 -16.40 -5.03
C ASN A 54 0.94 -14.88 -4.74
N ALA A 55 -0.22 -14.22 -4.80
CA ALA A 55 -0.32 -12.77 -4.65
C ALA A 55 -0.34 -12.31 -3.17
N ALA A 56 -0.68 -13.21 -2.25
CA ALA A 56 -0.58 -12.93 -0.82
C ALA A 56 0.89 -12.80 -0.38
N GLY A 57 1.77 -13.67 -0.89
CA GLY A 57 3.21 -13.61 -0.65
C GLY A 57 3.86 -12.37 -1.24
N SER A 58 3.42 -11.90 -2.42
CA SER A 58 3.98 -10.69 -3.06
C SER A 58 3.62 -9.38 -2.35
N LYS A 59 2.62 -9.36 -1.46
CA LYS A 59 2.24 -8.18 -0.66
C LYS A 59 2.92 -8.10 0.70
N GLN A 60 3.68 -9.14 1.08
CA GLN A 60 4.39 -9.22 2.36
C GLN A 60 5.89 -8.84 2.27
N TYR A 61 6.43 -8.68 1.06
CA TYR A 61 7.79 -8.21 0.79
C TYR A 61 7.83 -6.73 0.45
#